data_AF-A0A357QRU8-F1
#
_entry.id   AF-A0A357QRU8-F1
#
_cell.length_a   1.000
_cell.length_b   1.000
_cell.length_c   1.000
_cell.angle_alpha   90.00
_cell.angle_beta   90.00
_cell.angle_gamma   90.00
#
_symmetry.space_group_name_H-M   'P 1'
#
loop_
_entity.id
_entity.type
_entity.pdbx_description
1 polymer ?
#
loop_
_entity_poly.entity_id
_entity_poly.type
_entity_poly.pdbx_seq_one_letter_code
_entity_poly.pdbx_strand_id
1 'polypeptide(L)'
;MKNIAVTGLVIISVGFFINLYSFSEKTPFRFTDGKDTINPVSLINPEIPALLSGEKAINHKGYTLLYNESHEQASWVAYELTSAETKKLFSRTDYSGSGYDRGHLAPAADMGWSEQAMAESFYYSNMSPQTPGFNRGIWKNLEELIRSWAVEYGSVYVVTGPVLKSGLPSIGANKVSVPEYYYKVILDYSKPDVKAIGFIMKNTSSDKSLSNFAVTVDSVENITGIDFFPSLPDTHEAIIEKELCVSCWIWERQNTEYVPEKQSTSASVQCSEYTQAGTRCKRKTSSPNGKCWQHGGD
;
A
#
# COMPACT_ATOMS: atom_id res chain seq x y z
N MET A 1 -9.15 31.57 66.75
CA MET A 1 -8.93 31.70 65.29
C MET A 1 -8.48 30.35 64.77
N LYS A 2 -9.36 29.63 64.08
CA LYS A 2 -9.09 28.30 63.51
C LYS A 2 -8.80 28.48 62.03
N ASN A 3 -7.57 28.22 61.60
CA ASN A 3 -7.21 28.20 60.18
C ASN A 3 -7.60 26.86 59.59
N ILE A 4 -8.55 26.88 58.65
CA ILE A 4 -8.93 25.74 57.82
C ILE A 4 -7.97 25.74 56.64
N ALA A 5 -7.12 24.72 56.55
CA ALA A 5 -6.33 24.46 55.35
C ALA A 5 -7.23 23.79 54.30
N VAL A 6 -7.49 24.50 53.20
CA VAL A 6 -8.16 23.94 52.02
C VAL A 6 -7.09 23.32 51.14
N THR A 7 -7.04 21.99 51.10
CA THR A 7 -6.19 21.23 50.18
C THR A 7 -6.82 21.28 48.78
N GLY A 8 -6.27 22.13 47.91
CA GLY A 8 -6.64 22.19 46.50
C GLY A 8 -6.07 21.00 45.73
N LEU A 9 -6.97 20.15 45.22
CA LEU A 9 -6.65 19.05 44.31
C LEU A 9 -6.33 19.64 42.93
N VAL A 10 -5.07 19.58 42.49
CA VAL A 10 -4.67 19.96 41.13
C VAL A 10 -4.91 18.77 40.21
N ILE A 11 -6.01 18.81 39.45
CA ILE A 11 -6.26 17.88 38.34
C ILE A 11 -5.52 18.45 37.13
N ILE A 12 -4.38 17.86 36.76
CA ILE A 12 -3.69 18.17 35.50
C ILE A 12 -4.43 17.42 34.39
N SER A 13 -5.37 18.11 33.73
CA SER A 13 -5.94 17.66 32.47
C SER A 13 -4.91 17.92 31.36
N VAL A 14 -4.25 16.86 30.88
CA VAL A 14 -3.41 16.92 29.68
C VAL A 14 -4.34 17.00 28.47
N GLY A 15 -4.66 18.23 28.07
CA GLY A 15 -5.37 18.53 26.83
C GLY A 15 -4.42 18.35 25.65
N PHE A 16 -4.73 17.38 24.79
CA PHE A 16 -4.05 17.13 23.52
C PHE A 16 -4.47 18.23 22.52
N PHE A 17 -3.64 19.25 22.34
CA PHE A 17 -3.86 20.28 21.33
C PHE A 17 -3.52 19.73 19.95
N ILE A 18 -4.54 19.28 19.20
CA ILE A 18 -4.42 19.08 17.76
C ILE A 18 -4.45 20.48 17.15
N ASN A 19 -3.30 20.96 16.68
CA ASN A 19 -3.21 22.18 15.88
C ASN A 19 -3.98 21.97 14.57
N LEU A 20 -5.14 22.61 14.46
CA LEU A 20 -5.83 22.85 13.20
C LEU A 20 -5.01 23.86 12.40
N TYR A 21 -4.10 23.37 11.56
CA TYR A 21 -3.44 24.21 10.56
C TYR A 21 -4.49 24.67 9.55
N SER A 22 -4.63 26.00 9.44
CA SER A 22 -5.41 26.67 8.42
C SER A 22 -4.87 26.26 7.05
N PHE A 23 -5.73 25.64 6.24
CA PHE A 23 -5.46 25.26 4.86
C PHE A 23 -5.39 26.54 4.03
N SER A 24 -4.21 27.18 4.02
CA SER A 24 -3.89 28.16 2.99
C SER A 24 -3.75 27.39 1.69
N GLU A 25 -4.67 27.63 0.75
CA GLU A 25 -4.59 27.18 -0.64
C GLU A 25 -3.30 27.73 -1.27
N LYS A 26 -2.18 27.06 -1.02
CA LYS A 26 -0.95 27.28 -1.77
C LYS A 26 -1.14 26.58 -3.11
N THR A 27 -1.22 27.40 -4.15
CA THR A 27 -1.17 26.98 -5.54
C THR A 27 -0.14 25.87 -5.75
N PRO A 28 -0.45 24.81 -6.51
CA PRO A 28 0.53 23.77 -6.82
C PRO A 28 1.77 24.44 -7.41
N PHE A 29 2.95 24.10 -6.89
CA PHE A 29 4.21 24.44 -7.55
C PHE A 29 4.18 23.78 -8.92
N ARG A 30 3.83 24.56 -9.94
CA ARG A 30 4.11 24.20 -11.32
C ARG A 30 5.62 24.36 -11.48
N PHE A 31 6.28 23.33 -11.99
CA PHE A 31 7.61 23.43 -12.58
C PHE A 31 7.55 24.38 -13.80
N THR A 32 7.35 25.68 -13.59
CA THR A 32 7.35 26.71 -14.64
C THR A 32 7.92 28.01 -14.09
N ASP A 33 9.24 28.05 -13.90
CA ASP A 33 10.13 29.10 -14.43
C ASP A 33 11.58 28.84 -13.99
N GLY A 34 12.23 27.88 -14.66
CA GLY A 34 13.65 27.96 -15.04
C GLY A 34 14.73 28.26 -13.99
N LYS A 35 14.54 28.01 -12.68
CA LYS A 35 15.64 28.17 -11.69
C LYS A 35 15.92 27.01 -10.75
N ASP A 36 14.95 26.15 -10.43
CA ASP A 36 15.17 24.92 -9.64
C ASP A 36 14.66 23.69 -10.39
N THR A 37 15.20 23.46 -11.59
CA THR A 37 15.02 22.17 -12.27
C THR A 37 15.89 21.14 -11.55
N ILE A 38 15.27 20.29 -10.72
CA ILE A 38 15.92 19.06 -10.25
C ILE A 38 16.29 18.27 -11.49
N ASN A 39 17.57 18.23 -11.85
CA ASN A 39 18.06 17.39 -12.92
C ASN A 39 18.24 15.99 -12.33
N PRO A 40 17.40 15.00 -12.69
CA PRO A 40 17.50 13.68 -12.09
C PRO A 40 18.82 13.05 -12.53
N VAL A 41 19.62 12.69 -11.54
CA VAL A 41 20.83 11.89 -11.70
C VAL A 41 20.44 10.41 -11.71
N SER A 42 21.33 9.56 -12.22
CA SER A 42 21.11 8.11 -12.09
C SER A 42 21.23 7.75 -10.61
N LEU A 43 20.13 7.31 -10.01
CA LEU A 43 20.12 6.78 -8.65
C LEU A 43 20.34 5.27 -8.69
N ILE A 44 20.95 4.73 -7.64
CA ILE A 44 21.09 3.30 -7.43
C ILE A 44 20.25 2.97 -6.19
N ASN A 45 19.23 2.14 -6.38
CA ASN A 45 18.30 1.67 -5.34
C ASN A 45 17.76 2.82 -4.46
N PRO A 46 17.09 3.82 -5.06
CA PRO A 46 16.67 5.01 -4.34
C PRO A 46 15.69 4.72 -3.20
N GLU A 47 14.98 3.59 -3.25
CA GLU A 47 14.10 3.12 -2.19
C GLU A 47 14.81 2.73 -0.89
N ILE A 48 16.13 2.53 -0.88
CA ILE A 48 16.84 2.01 0.30
C ILE A 48 17.09 3.15 1.31
N PRO A 49 16.48 3.09 2.51
CA PRO A 49 16.70 4.10 3.56
C PRO A 49 18.14 4.07 4.08
N ALA A 50 18.55 5.14 4.77
CA ALA A 50 19.87 5.22 5.36
C ALA A 50 20.05 4.11 6.42
N LEU A 51 21.24 3.49 6.41
CA LEU A 51 21.62 2.47 7.38
C LEU A 51 22.51 3.07 8.46
N LEU A 52 22.19 2.79 9.71
CA LEU A 52 23.06 3.13 10.84
C LEU A 52 24.28 2.20 10.87
N SER A 53 25.33 2.65 11.55
CA SER A 53 26.57 1.88 11.70
C SER A 53 26.29 0.50 12.32
N GLY A 54 26.58 -0.55 11.56
CA GLY A 54 26.41 -1.95 11.98
C GLY A 54 25.10 -2.60 11.55
N GLU A 55 24.14 -1.82 11.02
CA GLU A 55 22.93 -2.36 10.41
C GLU A 55 23.24 -3.05 9.08
N LYS A 56 22.47 -4.09 8.79
CA LYS A 56 22.58 -4.87 7.56
C LYS A 56 21.20 -5.15 7.01
N ALA A 57 20.89 -4.53 5.88
CA ALA A 57 19.70 -4.86 5.12
C ALA A 57 19.83 -6.27 4.50
N ILE A 58 18.70 -6.98 4.46
CA ILE A 58 18.57 -8.30 3.86
C ILE A 58 17.89 -8.13 2.51
N ASN A 59 18.57 -8.56 1.46
CA ASN A 59 18.07 -8.47 0.09
C ASN A 59 17.34 -9.76 -0.30
N HIS A 60 16.10 -9.64 -0.75
CA HIS A 60 15.34 -10.67 -1.42
C HIS A 60 15.16 -10.29 -2.90
N LYS A 61 14.57 -11.16 -3.71
CA LYS A 61 14.42 -10.92 -5.16
C LYS A 61 13.51 -9.73 -5.47
N GLY A 62 12.45 -9.56 -4.68
CA GLY A 62 11.44 -8.52 -4.93
C GLY A 62 11.46 -7.36 -3.95
N TYR A 63 12.23 -7.45 -2.87
CA TYR A 63 12.28 -6.42 -1.83
C TYR A 63 13.53 -6.55 -0.97
N THR A 64 13.87 -5.48 -0.28
CA THR A 64 14.93 -5.41 0.73
C THR A 64 14.32 -5.05 2.07
N LEU A 65 14.84 -5.56 3.18
CA LEU A 65 14.33 -5.23 4.51
C LEU A 65 15.44 -4.99 5.52
N LEU A 66 15.16 -4.19 6.54
CA LEU A 66 15.97 -4.12 7.75
C LEU A 66 15.22 -4.79 8.90
N TYR A 67 15.76 -5.90 9.41
CA TYR A 67 15.11 -6.66 10.49
C TYR A 67 15.41 -6.06 11.86
N ASN A 68 14.39 -5.97 12.72
CA ASN A 68 14.52 -5.49 14.09
C ASN A 68 14.30 -6.65 15.06
N GLU A 69 15.40 -7.19 15.57
CA GLU A 69 15.39 -8.30 16.54
C GLU A 69 14.56 -7.99 17.79
N SER A 70 14.63 -6.75 18.30
CA SER A 70 13.89 -6.38 19.52
C SER A 70 12.37 -6.38 19.35
N HIS A 71 11.90 -6.25 18.12
CA HIS A 71 10.49 -6.22 17.76
C HIS A 71 10.02 -7.47 16.98
N GLU A 72 10.97 -8.36 16.64
CA GLU A 72 10.79 -9.59 15.87
C GLU A 72 10.06 -9.37 14.53
N GLN A 73 10.32 -8.22 13.90
CA GLN A 73 9.76 -7.85 12.59
C GLN A 73 10.65 -6.79 11.92
N ALA A 74 10.42 -6.49 10.64
CA ALA A 74 11.18 -5.45 9.94
C ALA A 74 10.89 -4.04 10.48
N SER A 75 11.95 -3.23 10.64
CA SER A 75 11.83 -1.77 10.80
C SER A 75 11.27 -1.13 9.54
N TRP A 76 11.71 -1.61 8.39
CA TRP A 76 11.24 -1.21 7.07
C TRP A 76 11.43 -2.34 6.06
N VAL A 77 10.60 -2.32 5.03
CA VAL A 77 10.72 -3.09 3.78
C VAL A 77 10.68 -2.08 2.64
N ALA A 78 11.59 -2.21 1.68
CA ALA A 78 11.75 -1.31 0.54
C ALA A 78 11.75 -2.09 -0.78
N TYR A 79 11.10 -1.56 -1.81
CA TYR A 79 11.06 -2.14 -3.14
C TYR A 79 10.75 -1.09 -4.21
N GLU A 80 11.27 -1.29 -5.42
CA GLU A 80 10.74 -0.65 -6.62
C GLU A 80 9.48 -1.42 -7.07
N LEU A 81 8.46 -0.68 -7.49
CA LEU A 81 7.29 -1.23 -8.15
C LEU A 81 7.15 -0.59 -9.53
N THR A 82 7.42 -1.38 -10.57
CA THR A 82 7.25 -0.97 -11.96
C THR A 82 5.85 -1.29 -12.48
N SER A 83 5.42 -0.53 -13.49
CA SER A 83 4.21 -0.82 -14.27
C SER A 83 4.17 -2.25 -14.81
N ALA A 84 5.32 -2.82 -15.19
CA ALA A 84 5.42 -4.19 -15.69
C ALA A 84 5.13 -5.23 -14.60
N GLU A 85 5.63 -5.00 -13.39
CA GLU A 85 5.47 -5.90 -12.24
C GLU A 85 4.02 -5.93 -11.70
N THR A 86 3.25 -4.87 -11.94
CA THR A 86 1.80 -4.87 -11.64
C THR A 86 1.00 -5.86 -12.49
N LYS A 87 1.54 -6.29 -13.64
CA LYS A 87 0.88 -7.26 -14.52
C LYS A 87 1.14 -8.67 -13.97
N LYS A 88 0.10 -9.25 -13.39
CA LYS A 88 0.13 -10.57 -12.76
C LYS A 88 0.50 -11.67 -13.78
N LEU A 89 1.68 -12.26 -13.64
CA LEU A 89 2.11 -13.40 -14.47
C LEU A 89 1.64 -14.75 -13.90
N PHE A 90 1.38 -14.84 -12.59
CA PHE A 90 1.00 -16.09 -11.93
C PHE A 90 -0.33 -15.96 -11.17
N SER A 91 -1.24 -16.93 -11.36
CA SER A 91 -2.56 -16.94 -10.71
C SER A 91 -2.46 -17.21 -9.21
N ARG A 92 -3.23 -16.48 -8.39
CA ARG A 92 -3.27 -16.61 -6.91
C ARG A 92 -4.38 -17.59 -6.48
N THR A 93 -4.50 -18.73 -7.15
CA THR A 93 -5.56 -19.71 -6.84
C THR A 93 -5.45 -20.29 -5.44
N ASP A 94 -4.23 -20.35 -4.89
CA ASP A 94 -3.96 -21.17 -3.69
C ASP A 94 -4.45 -20.53 -2.38
N TYR A 95 -4.72 -19.23 -2.38
CA TYR A 95 -5.20 -18.50 -1.19
C TYR A 95 -6.68 -18.09 -1.26
N SER A 96 -7.32 -18.23 -2.43
CA SER A 96 -8.74 -17.92 -2.59
C SER A 96 -9.58 -18.87 -1.75
N GLY A 97 -10.20 -18.37 -0.68
CA GLY A 97 -11.05 -19.16 0.22
C GLY A 97 -10.33 -19.78 1.43
N SER A 98 -9.05 -19.48 1.68
CA SER A 98 -8.28 -20.05 2.80
C SER A 98 -8.61 -19.44 4.18
N GLY A 99 -9.13 -18.20 4.22
CA GLY A 99 -9.49 -17.51 5.46
C GLY A 99 -8.31 -16.90 6.26
N TYR A 100 -7.06 -17.13 5.84
CA TYR A 100 -5.86 -16.64 6.53
C TYR A 100 -5.42 -15.27 6.00
N ASP A 101 -5.26 -14.31 6.92
CA ASP A 101 -4.50 -13.09 6.67
C ASP A 101 -3.17 -13.15 7.40
N ARG A 102 -2.10 -12.79 6.70
CA ARG A 102 -0.86 -12.33 7.32
C ARG A 102 -0.63 -10.92 6.79
N GLY A 103 -0.50 -9.93 7.67
CA GLY A 103 -0.29 -8.54 7.26
C GLY A 103 1.08 -8.39 6.61
N HIS A 104 1.11 -8.32 5.28
CA HIS A 104 2.36 -8.16 4.54
C HIS A 104 2.83 -6.70 4.62
N LEU A 105 4.15 -6.50 4.65
CA LEU A 105 4.73 -5.17 4.44
C LEU A 105 4.91 -4.91 2.94
N ALA A 106 5.72 -5.71 2.25
CA ALA A 106 5.71 -5.84 0.80
C ALA A 106 4.59 -6.81 0.38
N PRO A 107 3.53 -6.32 -0.29
CA PRO A 107 2.35 -7.14 -0.54
C PRO A 107 2.63 -8.20 -1.59
N ALA A 108 2.11 -9.43 -1.36
CA ALA A 108 2.21 -10.48 -2.36
C ALA A 108 1.63 -10.07 -3.73
N ALA A 109 0.63 -9.19 -3.79
CA ALA A 109 0.10 -8.73 -5.07
C ALA A 109 1.15 -8.03 -5.97
N ASP A 110 2.19 -7.44 -5.38
CA ASP A 110 3.24 -6.69 -6.08
C ASP A 110 4.42 -7.59 -6.47
N MET A 111 4.47 -8.81 -5.93
CA MET A 111 5.55 -9.80 -6.18
C MET A 111 5.15 -10.87 -7.21
N GLY A 112 4.00 -10.70 -7.87
CA GLY A 112 3.38 -11.69 -8.76
C GLY A 112 4.07 -11.87 -10.12
N TRP A 113 5.19 -11.20 -10.35
CA TRP A 113 5.99 -11.25 -11.57
C TRP A 113 7.11 -12.32 -11.52
N SER A 114 7.40 -12.88 -10.34
CA SER A 114 8.37 -13.97 -10.18
C SER A 114 7.90 -14.95 -9.12
N GLU A 115 7.98 -16.26 -9.40
CA GLU A 115 7.69 -17.31 -8.41
C GLU A 115 8.55 -17.18 -7.15
N GLN A 116 9.85 -16.90 -7.30
CA GLN A 116 10.73 -16.68 -6.15
C GLN A 116 10.30 -15.45 -5.32
N ALA A 117 10.11 -14.27 -5.95
CA ALA A 117 9.64 -13.07 -5.25
C ALA A 117 8.28 -13.31 -4.55
N MET A 118 7.37 -14.05 -5.20
CA MET A 118 6.11 -14.47 -4.60
C MET A 118 6.34 -15.29 -3.34
N ALA A 119 7.14 -16.35 -3.42
CA ALA A 119 7.42 -17.23 -2.29
C ALA A 119 8.08 -16.45 -1.13
N GLU A 120 9.06 -15.61 -1.45
CA GLU A 120 9.76 -14.76 -0.48
C GLU A 120 8.84 -13.73 0.19
N SER A 121 7.80 -13.24 -0.50
CA SER A 121 6.82 -12.32 0.12
C SER A 121 6.07 -12.93 1.32
N PHE A 122 6.04 -14.28 1.43
CA PHE A 122 5.42 -14.99 2.54
C PHE A 122 6.35 -15.24 3.74
N TYR A 123 7.61 -14.80 3.68
CA TYR A 123 8.52 -14.90 4.83
C TYR A 123 8.00 -14.09 6.02
N TYR A 124 8.17 -14.63 7.24
CA TYR A 124 7.76 -13.95 8.47
C TYR A 124 8.49 -12.64 8.71
N SER A 125 9.70 -12.46 8.17
CA SER A 125 10.43 -11.18 8.17
C SER A 125 9.70 -10.06 7.41
N ASN A 126 8.78 -10.42 6.49
CA ASN A 126 7.90 -9.51 5.76
C ASN A 126 6.48 -9.43 6.35
N MET A 127 6.27 -9.95 7.55
CA MET A 127 4.96 -9.95 8.22
C MET A 127 4.97 -9.01 9.43
N SER A 128 3.83 -8.37 9.66
CA SER A 128 3.60 -7.56 10.86
C SER A 128 2.17 -7.74 11.38
N PRO A 129 1.93 -7.72 12.71
CA PRO A 129 0.59 -7.90 13.29
C PRO A 129 -0.41 -6.78 12.95
N GLN A 130 -1.16 -6.97 11.87
CA GLN A 130 -2.21 -6.04 11.43
C GLN A 130 -3.60 -6.53 11.86
N THR A 131 -4.47 -5.61 12.28
CA THR A 131 -5.88 -5.95 12.53
C THR A 131 -6.60 -6.28 11.21
N PRO A 132 -7.56 -7.22 11.20
CA PRO A 132 -8.22 -7.63 9.95
C PRO A 132 -8.87 -6.46 9.20
N GLY A 133 -9.50 -5.53 9.93
CA GLY A 133 -10.14 -4.36 9.33
C GLY A 133 -9.17 -3.32 8.76
N PHE A 134 -7.95 -3.24 9.30
CA PHE A 134 -6.88 -2.44 8.73
C PHE A 134 -6.31 -3.09 7.47
N ASN A 135 -5.86 -4.35 7.58
CA ASN A 135 -5.24 -5.12 6.50
C ASN A 135 -6.14 -5.28 5.27
N ARG A 136 -7.37 -5.77 5.47
CA ARG A 136 -8.33 -6.00 4.36
C ARG A 136 -8.99 -4.72 3.85
N GLY A 137 -8.89 -3.62 4.61
CA GLY A 137 -9.55 -2.35 4.34
C GLY A 137 -8.57 -1.29 3.84
N ILE A 138 -8.33 -0.27 4.66
CA ILE A 138 -7.60 0.94 4.26
C ILE A 138 -6.16 0.64 3.78
N TRP A 139 -5.48 -0.36 4.35
CA TRP A 139 -4.13 -0.73 3.95
C TRP A 139 -4.10 -1.33 2.54
N LYS A 140 -4.98 -2.30 2.26
CA LYS A 140 -5.18 -2.85 0.91
C LYS A 140 -5.57 -1.77 -0.09
N ASN A 141 -6.41 -0.81 0.31
CA ASN A 141 -6.78 0.31 -0.57
C ASN A 141 -5.57 1.17 -0.93
N LEU A 142 -4.68 1.44 0.04
CA LEU A 142 -3.42 2.14 -0.22
C LEU A 142 -2.51 1.35 -1.17
N GLU A 143 -2.37 0.04 -0.98
CA GLU A 143 -1.60 -0.81 -1.88
C GLU A 143 -2.17 -0.81 -3.31
N GLU A 144 -3.49 -0.82 -3.46
CA GLU A 144 -4.14 -0.70 -4.77
C GLU A 144 -3.88 0.66 -5.43
N LEU A 145 -3.87 1.74 -4.66
CA LEU A 145 -3.54 3.08 -5.15
C LEU A 145 -2.07 3.14 -5.62
N ILE A 146 -1.12 2.62 -4.83
CA ILE A 146 0.30 2.60 -5.18
C ILE A 146 0.54 1.81 -6.47
N ARG A 147 -0.12 0.66 -6.66
CA ARG A 147 -0.08 -0.06 -7.95
C ARG A 147 -0.58 0.78 -9.12
N SER A 148 -1.64 1.59 -8.92
CA SER A 148 -2.12 2.48 -9.97
C SER A 148 -1.12 3.59 -10.29
N TRP A 149 -0.40 4.11 -9.30
CA TRP A 149 0.70 5.05 -9.51
C TRP A 149 1.88 4.42 -10.26
N ALA A 150 2.24 3.17 -9.96
CA ALA A 150 3.26 2.46 -10.71
C ALA A 150 2.90 2.32 -12.21
N VAL A 151 1.62 2.10 -12.51
CA VAL A 151 1.12 2.04 -13.90
C VAL A 151 1.17 3.42 -14.55
N GLU A 152 0.70 4.46 -13.87
CA GLU A 152 0.60 5.81 -14.40
C GLU A 152 1.99 6.46 -14.62
N TYR A 153 2.89 6.32 -13.64
CA TYR A 153 4.20 6.99 -13.63
C TYR A 153 5.33 6.10 -14.17
N GLY A 154 5.02 4.85 -14.55
CA GLY A 154 5.97 3.87 -15.07
C GLY A 154 6.67 3.05 -13.98
N SER A 155 7.11 3.68 -12.89
CA SER A 155 7.52 3.03 -11.65
C SER A 155 7.38 3.97 -10.45
N VAL A 156 7.31 3.38 -9.26
CA VAL A 156 7.40 4.08 -7.97
C VAL A 156 8.31 3.32 -7.02
N TYR A 157 9.01 4.04 -6.16
CA TYR A 157 9.85 3.48 -5.11
C TYR A 157 9.11 3.52 -3.79
N VAL A 158 8.98 2.38 -3.11
CA VAL A 158 8.12 2.22 -1.94
C VAL A 158 8.95 1.78 -0.75
N VAL A 159 8.84 2.51 0.35
CA VAL A 159 9.30 2.07 1.68
C VAL A 159 8.10 1.94 2.58
N THR A 160 8.02 0.85 3.34
CA THR A 160 6.85 0.53 4.15
C THR A 160 7.28 -0.15 5.44
N GLY A 161 6.57 0.13 6.53
CA GLY A 161 6.91 -0.49 7.80
C GLY A 161 5.93 -0.19 8.92
N PRO A 162 6.09 -0.86 10.05
CA PRO A 162 5.44 -0.50 11.30
C PRO A 162 6.16 0.66 12.00
N VAL A 163 5.42 1.46 12.76
CA VAL A 163 6.03 2.44 13.69
C VAL A 163 6.43 1.71 14.96
N LEU A 164 7.71 1.37 15.07
CA LEU A 164 8.27 0.61 16.19
C LEU A 164 8.75 1.56 17.30
N LYS A 165 8.23 1.36 18.50
CA LYS A 165 8.59 2.13 19.70
C LYS A 165 8.67 1.20 20.91
N SER A 166 9.44 1.61 21.92
CA SER A 166 9.50 0.89 23.19
C SER A 166 8.11 0.78 23.84
N GLY A 167 7.80 -0.36 24.45
CA GLY A 167 6.57 -0.56 25.23
C GLY A 167 5.34 -0.94 24.42
N LEU A 168 5.49 -1.32 23.14
CA LEU A 168 4.40 -1.93 22.38
C LEU A 168 3.95 -3.26 23.00
N PRO A 169 2.66 -3.61 22.93
CA PRO A 169 2.21 -4.95 23.27
C PRO A 169 2.82 -5.98 22.32
N SER A 170 2.88 -7.24 22.74
CA SER A 170 3.48 -8.32 21.95
C SER A 170 2.61 -9.57 21.91
N ILE A 171 2.79 -10.41 20.88
CA ILE A 171 2.09 -11.68 20.71
C ILE A 171 3.05 -12.86 20.55
N GLY A 172 2.55 -14.06 20.84
CA GLY A 172 3.27 -15.33 20.64
C GLY A 172 4.45 -15.54 21.60
N ALA A 173 5.06 -16.71 21.51
CA ALA A 173 6.22 -17.08 22.33
C ALA A 173 7.46 -16.20 22.06
N ASN A 174 7.62 -15.77 20.80
CA ASN A 174 8.72 -14.92 20.37
C ASN A 174 8.50 -13.44 20.72
N LYS A 175 7.34 -13.05 21.28
CA LYS A 175 7.03 -11.66 21.65
C LYS A 175 7.12 -10.68 20.47
N VAL A 176 6.56 -11.05 19.32
CA VAL A 176 6.44 -10.16 18.17
C VAL A 176 5.62 -8.93 18.56
N SER A 177 6.20 -7.74 18.40
CA SER A 177 5.53 -6.49 18.77
C SER A 177 4.30 -6.24 17.89
N VAL A 178 3.24 -5.66 18.45
CA VAL A 178 2.01 -5.28 17.75
C VAL A 178 2.02 -3.75 17.58
N PRO A 179 2.31 -3.25 16.36
CA PRO A 179 2.41 -1.82 16.11
C PRO A 179 1.05 -1.12 16.23
N GLU A 180 1.07 0.11 16.75
CA GLU A 180 -0.12 0.97 16.80
C GLU A 180 -0.36 1.69 15.45
N TYR A 181 0.71 1.96 14.71
CA TYR A 181 0.68 2.65 13.42
C TYR A 181 1.57 1.93 12.40
N TYR A 182 1.23 2.11 11.13
CA TYR A 182 2.01 1.72 9.98
C TYR A 182 2.25 2.92 9.09
N TYR A 183 3.33 2.88 8.33
CA TYR A 183 3.66 3.91 7.36
C TYR A 183 3.98 3.32 5.99
N LYS A 184 3.77 4.14 4.96
CA LYS A 184 4.38 3.98 3.64
C LYS A 184 4.94 5.32 3.19
N VAL A 185 6.12 5.32 2.58
CA VAL A 185 6.73 6.46 1.90
C VAL A 185 6.92 6.06 0.44
N ILE A 186 6.46 6.92 -0.48
CA ILE A 186 6.50 6.65 -1.91
C ILE A 186 7.26 7.79 -2.58
N LEU A 187 8.21 7.45 -3.44
CA LEU A 187 8.89 8.36 -4.36
C LEU A 187 8.49 8.02 -5.80
N ASP A 188 7.98 9.01 -6.51
CA ASP A 188 7.93 9.03 -7.97
C ASP A 188 9.10 9.87 -8.47
N TYR A 189 10.08 9.21 -9.10
CA TYR A 189 11.28 9.85 -9.65
C TYR A 189 11.20 10.05 -11.18
N SER A 190 10.00 9.94 -11.75
CA SER A 190 9.77 10.15 -13.18
C SER A 190 9.93 11.63 -13.57
N LYS A 191 10.36 11.88 -14.81
CA LYS A 191 10.48 13.24 -15.38
C LYS A 191 9.15 13.67 -16.01
N PRO A 192 8.79 14.96 -15.93
CA PRO A 192 9.52 16.07 -15.29
C PRO A 192 9.23 16.25 -13.80
N ASP A 193 8.22 15.57 -13.26
CA ASP A 193 7.62 15.86 -11.96
C ASP A 193 8.05 14.86 -10.88
N VAL A 194 9.25 15.06 -10.32
CA VAL A 194 9.74 14.30 -9.15
C VAL A 194 8.96 14.71 -7.90
N LYS A 195 8.44 13.73 -7.16
CA LYS A 195 7.60 13.97 -5.97
C LYS A 195 7.65 12.79 -5.01
N ALA A 196 7.47 13.07 -3.72
CA ALA A 196 7.30 12.04 -2.69
C ALA A 196 6.03 12.29 -1.85
N ILE A 197 5.59 11.25 -1.16
CA ILE A 197 4.46 11.31 -0.23
C ILE A 197 4.60 10.25 0.87
N GLY A 198 4.31 10.65 2.10
CA GLY A 198 4.23 9.76 3.25
C GLY A 198 2.78 9.44 3.60
N PHE A 199 2.57 8.30 4.26
CA PHE A 199 1.31 7.91 4.89
C PHE A 199 1.59 7.42 6.29
N ILE A 200 0.77 7.82 7.26
CA ILE A 200 0.77 7.26 8.62
C ILE A 200 -0.66 6.84 8.96
N MET A 201 -0.86 5.56 9.23
CA MET A 201 -2.19 5.00 9.47
C MET A 201 -2.21 4.17 10.74
N LYS A 202 -3.25 4.38 11.56
CA LYS A 202 -3.47 3.58 12.76
C LYS A 202 -3.85 2.15 12.39
N ASN A 203 -3.38 1.16 13.14
CA ASN A 203 -3.65 -0.27 12.97
C ASN A 203 -5.10 -0.64 13.35
N THR A 204 -6.07 0.02 12.72
CA THR A 204 -7.52 -0.11 12.92
C THR A 204 -8.24 0.08 11.58
N SER A 205 -9.46 -0.43 11.44
CA SER A 205 -10.28 -0.15 10.26
C SER A 205 -10.54 1.35 10.07
N SER A 206 -10.64 1.80 8.82
CA SER A 206 -11.08 3.14 8.49
C SER A 206 -11.73 3.19 7.11
N ASP A 207 -12.80 3.98 6.99
CA ASP A 207 -13.50 4.25 5.74
C ASP A 207 -13.20 5.66 5.20
N LYS A 208 -12.23 6.37 5.81
CA LYS A 208 -11.81 7.70 5.37
C LYS A 208 -11.05 7.60 4.04
N SER A 209 -11.09 8.67 3.24
CA SER A 209 -10.26 8.81 2.04
C SER A 209 -8.76 8.67 2.37
N LEU A 210 -8.00 8.05 1.47
CA LEU A 210 -6.54 7.87 1.62
C LEU A 210 -5.79 9.20 1.76
N SER A 211 -6.24 10.25 1.06
CA SER A 211 -5.65 11.58 1.14
C SER A 211 -5.69 12.18 2.55
N ASN A 212 -6.61 11.75 3.42
CA ASN A 212 -6.68 12.19 4.82
C ASN A 212 -5.54 11.64 5.69
N PHE A 213 -4.79 10.66 5.20
CA PHE A 213 -3.66 10.05 5.90
C PHE A 213 -2.31 10.44 5.28
N ALA A 214 -2.33 11.26 4.22
CA ALA A 214 -1.13 11.74 3.57
C ALA A 214 -0.40 12.74 4.45
N VAL A 215 0.92 12.58 4.55
CA VAL A 215 1.83 13.42 5.32
C VAL A 215 3.11 13.67 4.52
N THR A 216 3.94 14.59 4.97
CA THR A 216 5.29 14.81 4.41
C THR A 216 6.19 13.61 4.72
N VAL A 217 7.28 13.45 3.98
CA VAL A 217 8.28 12.41 4.30
C VAL A 217 8.95 12.73 5.63
N ASP A 218 9.32 14.00 5.88
CA ASP A 218 9.82 14.49 7.17
C ASP A 218 8.94 14.07 8.36
N SER A 219 7.62 14.04 8.18
CA SER A 219 6.69 13.65 9.24
C SER A 219 6.83 12.16 9.58
N VAL A 220 7.10 11.32 8.57
CA VAL A 220 7.37 9.90 8.77
C VAL A 220 8.73 9.71 9.42
N GLU A 221 9.78 10.38 8.93
CA GLU A 221 11.12 10.34 9.53
C GLU A 221 11.10 10.71 11.01
N ASN A 222 10.39 11.79 11.36
CA ASN A 222 10.30 12.26 12.74
C ASN A 222 9.67 11.22 13.69
N ILE A 223 8.79 10.33 13.20
CA ILE A 223 8.17 9.31 14.04
C ILE A 223 8.88 7.95 13.99
N THR A 224 9.66 7.67 12.94
CA THR A 224 10.37 6.39 12.76
C THR A 224 11.83 6.47 13.14
N GLY A 225 12.45 7.65 13.05
CA GLY A 225 13.90 7.84 13.11
C GLY A 225 14.65 7.30 11.90
N ILE A 226 13.94 7.01 10.80
CA ILE A 226 14.52 6.51 9.55
C ILE A 226 14.68 7.69 8.60
N ASP A 227 15.86 7.80 7.99
CA ASP A 227 16.19 8.73 6.92
C ASP A 227 15.87 8.06 5.57
N PHE A 228 14.90 8.63 4.83
CA PHE A 228 14.40 8.05 3.58
C PHE A 228 15.07 8.68 2.36
N PHE A 229 15.17 7.91 1.27
CA PHE A 229 15.73 8.37 -0.01
C PHE A 229 17.12 9.06 0.04
N PRO A 230 18.09 8.63 0.90
CA PRO A 230 19.41 9.28 1.07
C PRO A 230 20.32 9.23 -0.16
N SER A 231 19.89 8.51 -1.21
CA SER A 231 20.57 8.51 -2.51
C SER A 231 20.32 9.79 -3.31
N LEU A 232 19.28 10.55 -2.96
CA LEU A 232 18.99 11.84 -3.55
C LEU A 232 20.09 12.83 -3.16
N PRO A 233 20.44 13.79 -4.05
CA PRO A 233 21.24 14.93 -3.61
C PRO A 233 20.52 15.67 -2.47
N ASP A 234 21.24 16.04 -1.41
CA ASP A 234 20.69 16.68 -0.20
C ASP A 234 19.73 17.85 -0.52
N THR A 235 20.04 18.63 -1.56
CA THR A 235 19.19 19.75 -1.97
C THR A 235 17.86 19.32 -2.58
N HIS A 236 17.82 18.17 -3.26
CA HIS A 236 16.58 17.62 -3.81
C HIS A 236 15.76 16.95 -2.71
N GLU A 237 16.41 16.15 -1.86
CA GLU A 237 15.82 15.50 -0.70
C GLU A 237 15.12 16.52 0.21
N ALA A 238 15.83 17.56 0.65
CA ALA A 238 15.28 18.60 1.53
C ALA A 238 14.05 19.34 0.95
N ILE A 239 13.88 19.37 -0.38
CA ILE A 239 12.71 19.95 -1.03
C ILE A 239 11.58 18.93 -1.10
N ILE A 240 11.89 17.71 -1.55
CA ILE A 240 10.93 16.64 -1.82
C ILE A 240 10.29 16.15 -0.51
N GLU A 241 11.06 16.08 0.56
CA GLU A 241 10.62 15.45 1.81
C GLU A 241 9.75 16.33 2.68
N LYS A 242 9.96 17.65 2.59
CA LYS A 242 9.29 18.67 3.39
C LYS A 242 7.89 19.03 2.89
N GLU A 243 7.64 18.94 1.59
CA GLU A 243 6.42 19.45 0.97
C GLU A 243 5.35 18.35 0.79
N LEU A 244 4.13 18.61 1.24
CA LEU A 244 2.98 17.75 0.96
C LEU A 244 2.16 18.30 -0.20
N CYS A 245 2.40 17.80 -1.42
CA CYS A 245 1.59 18.14 -2.58
C CYS A 245 0.49 17.11 -2.85
N VAL A 246 -0.63 17.16 -2.12
CA VAL A 246 -1.76 16.23 -2.34
C VAL A 246 -2.25 16.30 -3.79
N SER A 247 -2.35 17.48 -4.39
CA SER A 247 -2.82 17.65 -5.77
C SER A 247 -1.86 17.12 -6.84
N CYS A 248 -0.61 16.80 -6.49
CA CYS A 248 0.37 16.24 -7.43
C CYS A 248 0.16 14.73 -7.67
N TRP A 249 -0.72 14.09 -6.90
CA TRP A 249 -0.99 12.66 -6.99
C TRP A 249 -2.41 12.40 -7.50
N ILE A 250 -2.56 11.40 -8.36
CA ILE A 250 -3.86 10.93 -8.85
C ILE A 250 -4.49 10.02 -7.78
N TRP A 251 -5.56 10.47 -7.13
CA TRP A 251 -6.20 9.75 -6.01
C TRP A 251 -7.34 8.82 -6.41
N GLU A 252 -7.95 9.08 -7.57
CA GLU A 252 -9.02 8.25 -8.10
C GLU A 252 -8.43 7.25 -9.09
N ARG A 253 -8.80 5.98 -8.96
CA ARG A 253 -8.49 5.01 -10.00
C ARG A 253 -9.14 5.50 -11.29
N GLN A 254 -8.34 5.79 -12.29
CA GLN A 254 -8.84 5.76 -13.66
C GLN A 254 -9.41 4.35 -13.84
N ASN A 255 -10.73 4.24 -14.01
CA ASN A 255 -11.37 3.04 -14.52
C ASN A 255 -10.92 2.87 -15.98
N THR A 256 -9.64 2.57 -16.20
CA THR A 256 -9.29 1.80 -17.38
C THR A 256 -9.75 0.38 -17.07
N GLU A 257 -11.06 0.16 -17.19
CA GLU A 257 -11.53 -1.16 -17.56
C GLU A 257 -10.73 -1.51 -18.81
N TYR A 258 -9.74 -2.38 -18.65
CA TYR A 258 -9.46 -3.34 -19.69
C TYR A 258 -10.81 -4.00 -19.96
N VAL A 259 -11.53 -3.50 -20.96
CA VAL A 259 -12.66 -4.20 -21.55
C VAL A 259 -11.98 -5.36 -22.27
N PRO A 260 -12.00 -6.59 -21.71
CA PRO A 260 -11.65 -7.73 -22.54
C PRO A 260 -12.66 -7.67 -23.68
N GLU A 261 -12.20 -7.78 -24.91
CA GLU A 261 -13.08 -7.93 -26.07
C GLU A 261 -14.20 -8.90 -25.66
N LYS A 262 -15.43 -8.39 -25.51
CA LYS A 262 -16.56 -9.18 -25.06
C LYS A 262 -16.68 -10.31 -26.08
N GLN A 263 -16.26 -11.52 -25.69
CA GLN A 263 -16.88 -12.70 -26.24
C GLN A 263 -18.37 -12.53 -25.94
N SER A 264 -19.11 -12.22 -27.01
CA SER A 264 -20.55 -12.08 -27.03
C SER A 264 -21.15 -13.20 -26.18
N THR A 265 -21.60 -12.87 -24.97
CA THR A 265 -22.42 -13.77 -24.18
C THR A 265 -23.74 -13.88 -24.95
N SER A 266 -23.89 -14.95 -25.72
CA SER A 266 -25.14 -15.32 -26.36
C SER A 266 -26.25 -15.29 -25.31
N ALA A 267 -27.27 -14.46 -25.56
CA ALA A 267 -28.44 -14.41 -24.71
C ALA A 267 -29.00 -15.83 -24.54
N SER A 268 -29.39 -16.20 -23.32
CA SER A 268 -29.90 -17.54 -23.05
C SER A 268 -31.21 -17.80 -23.79
N VAL A 269 -31.14 -18.60 -24.85
CA VAL A 269 -32.27 -18.98 -25.72
C VAL A 269 -32.89 -20.29 -25.26
N GLN A 270 -34.15 -20.52 -25.61
CA GLN A 270 -34.76 -21.83 -25.36
C GLN A 270 -34.16 -22.87 -26.32
N CYS A 271 -33.86 -24.06 -25.80
CA CYS A 271 -33.30 -25.17 -26.56
C CYS A 271 -34.14 -25.46 -27.81
N SER A 272 -33.45 -25.66 -28.93
CA SER A 272 -34.06 -25.88 -30.25
C SER A 272 -34.65 -27.28 -30.45
N GLU A 273 -34.31 -28.24 -29.60
CA GLU A 273 -34.64 -29.66 -29.78
C GLU A 273 -35.97 -30.08 -29.12
N TYR A 274 -36.43 -31.28 -29.46
CA TYR A 274 -37.67 -31.87 -28.96
C TYR A 274 -37.39 -33.01 -27.98
N THR A 275 -38.28 -33.18 -27.00
CA THR A 275 -38.26 -34.34 -26.10
C THR A 275 -38.68 -35.61 -26.85
N GLN A 276 -38.40 -36.78 -26.29
CA GLN A 276 -38.84 -38.08 -26.84
C GLN A 276 -40.37 -38.19 -27.01
N ALA A 277 -41.14 -37.40 -26.24
CA ALA A 277 -42.59 -37.30 -26.36
C ALA A 277 -43.05 -36.30 -27.45
N GLY A 278 -42.14 -35.78 -28.28
CA GLY A 278 -42.44 -34.88 -29.41
C GLY A 278 -42.74 -33.43 -29.03
N THR A 279 -42.58 -33.04 -27.77
CA THR A 279 -42.80 -31.64 -27.33
C THR A 279 -41.49 -30.85 -27.27
N ARG A 280 -41.54 -29.56 -27.61
CA ARG A 280 -40.35 -28.68 -27.64
C ARG A 280 -39.69 -28.58 -26.27
N CYS A 281 -38.37 -28.73 -26.21
CA CYS A 281 -37.62 -28.63 -24.97
C CYS A 281 -37.77 -27.24 -24.35
N LYS A 282 -38.12 -27.17 -23.06
CA LYS A 282 -38.32 -25.90 -22.33
C LYS A 282 -37.04 -25.37 -21.67
N ARG A 283 -35.94 -26.12 -21.71
CA ARG A 283 -34.68 -25.71 -21.09
C ARG A 283 -34.07 -24.54 -21.84
N LYS A 284 -33.42 -23.66 -21.08
CA LYS A 284 -32.65 -22.53 -21.59
C LYS A 284 -31.19 -22.96 -21.80
N THR A 285 -30.53 -22.39 -22.79
CA THR A 285 -29.12 -22.65 -23.12
C THR A 285 -28.44 -21.39 -23.63
N SER A 286 -27.17 -21.26 -23.31
CA SER A 286 -26.26 -20.26 -23.89
C SER A 286 -25.33 -20.90 -24.92
N SER A 287 -25.39 -22.22 -25.11
CA SER A 287 -24.54 -22.93 -26.06
C SER A 287 -24.73 -22.37 -27.48
N PRO A 288 -23.65 -22.11 -28.23
CA PRO A 288 -23.74 -21.57 -29.59
C PRO A 288 -24.55 -22.44 -30.54
N ASN A 289 -24.64 -23.76 -30.27
CA ASN A 289 -25.42 -24.69 -31.08
C ASN A 289 -26.94 -24.67 -30.76
N GLY A 290 -27.36 -23.86 -29.79
CA GLY A 290 -28.77 -23.70 -29.38
C GLY A 290 -29.36 -24.93 -28.67
N LYS A 291 -28.53 -25.91 -28.31
CA LYS A 291 -28.95 -27.12 -27.58
C LYS A 291 -28.61 -26.98 -26.10
N CYS A 292 -29.42 -27.60 -25.25
CA CYS A 292 -29.07 -27.71 -23.82
C CYS A 292 -28.22 -28.96 -23.59
N TRP A 293 -27.64 -29.10 -22.40
CA TRP A 293 -26.79 -30.23 -22.02
C TRP A 293 -27.41 -31.61 -22.23
N GLN A 294 -28.74 -31.74 -22.16
CA GLN A 294 -29.42 -33.02 -22.44
C GLN A 294 -29.47 -33.38 -23.93
N HIS A 295 -29.26 -32.40 -24.80
CA HIS A 295 -29.30 -32.55 -26.25
C HIS A 295 -27.94 -32.22 -26.89
N GLY A 296 -26.84 -32.34 -26.12
CA GLY A 296 -25.47 -32.17 -26.61
C GLY A 296 -25.03 -30.71 -26.78
N GLY A 297 -25.60 -29.77 -26.02
CA GLY A 297 -25.02 -28.44 -25.84
C GLY A 297 -24.02 -28.43 -24.67
N ASP A 298 -22.91 -27.72 -24.83
CA ASP A 298 -21.93 -27.50 -23.76
C ASP A 298 -22.51 -26.71 -22.57
#